data_AF-A0A7X5E5I0-F1
#
_entry.id   AF-A0A7X5E5I0-F1
#
_cell.length_a   1.000
_cell.length_b   1.000
_cell.length_c   1.000
_cell.angle_alpha   90.00
_cell.angle_beta   90.00
_cell.angle_gamma   90.00
#
_symmetry.space_group_name_H-M   'P 1'
#
loop_
_entity.id
_entity.type
_entity.pdbx_description
1 polymer ?
#
loop_
_entity_poly.entity_id
_entity_poly.type
_entity_poly.pdbx_seq_one_letter_code
_entity_poly.pdbx_strand_id
1 'polypeptide(L)'
;MFDDMYKKSNNIFMKFARRPASEACPHRLHLPFAALYFICPLLLAGVLTACGQEAGSNGGIPTKNIETENPTNSSGSGQAIDTPGTDSGQDKPISPQEDIPSGNSSLENISSENDPSESNMTDDLKNKFGENCLTDQTFEVELSEFDGKVYFVPFAPSQGNPDFHIQLMRDGEVLAELPQYIPEHLSGEAFSSLDAVSFYDINYDGNTDILLIETYGDTTFAAIYYGYGGNSEDYGKSFFPRETLSENITHAVQPLTVSEIRSFLSAGKKNGDFSNYQEAYRAISQLCIMEDENAPELKFNLIYFDDDEIPELVTGVNGYYMSLYTFQGGTVYCLMDDWGYGAMGNAGYEYSPKKNSLRNYNADYAGALMYTTYMAIGSQHSLEITASIETFNFDDVNGNGIPDEEEYDSMGNYSVSYLNGVQITDEEWDTYEAGEYVFIETVMSLEELVAELE
;
A
#
# COMPACT_ATOMS: atom_id res chain seq x y z
N MET A 1 -37.66 11.09 -2.87
CA MET A 1 -37.60 10.20 -4.06
C MET A 1 -36.24 10.23 -4.73
N PHE A 2 -35.44 11.30 -4.59
CA PHE A 2 -34.02 11.33 -4.99
C PHE A 2 -33.04 10.83 -3.91
N ASP A 3 -33.42 10.81 -2.62
CA ASP A 3 -32.55 10.33 -1.52
C ASP A 3 -32.47 8.79 -1.37
N ASP A 4 -33.44 8.04 -1.88
CA ASP A 4 -33.50 6.58 -1.67
C ASP A 4 -32.66 5.79 -2.69
N MET A 5 -32.34 6.39 -3.84
CA MET A 5 -31.46 5.77 -4.85
C MET A 5 -29.98 5.86 -4.46
N TYR A 6 -29.57 6.94 -3.79
CA TYR A 6 -28.19 7.09 -3.30
C TYR A 6 -27.84 6.10 -2.17
N LYS A 7 -28.83 5.62 -1.42
CA LYS A 7 -28.62 4.61 -0.37
C LYS A 7 -28.47 3.18 -0.90
N LYS A 8 -28.98 2.86 -2.09
CA LYS A 8 -28.85 1.51 -2.67
C LYS A 8 -27.51 1.30 -3.38
N SER A 9 -26.93 2.31 -4.01
CA SER A 9 -25.61 2.24 -4.63
C SER A 9 -24.46 2.11 -3.60
N ASN A 10 -24.63 2.65 -2.38
CA ASN A 10 -23.62 2.53 -1.33
C ASN A 10 -23.57 1.14 -0.67
N ASN A 11 -24.59 0.30 -0.81
CA ASN A 11 -24.61 -1.04 -0.19
C ASN A 11 -23.73 -2.06 -0.93
N ILE A 12 -23.35 -1.80 -2.19
CA ILE A 12 -22.45 -2.68 -2.96
C ILE A 12 -20.97 -2.34 -2.65
N PHE A 13 -20.68 -1.11 -2.23
CA PHE A 13 -19.33 -0.66 -1.84
C PHE A 13 -18.87 -1.15 -0.45
N MET A 14 -19.78 -1.69 0.38
CA MET A 14 -19.47 -2.18 1.74
C MET A 14 -18.75 -3.54 1.79
N LYS A 15 -18.47 -4.20 0.65
CA LYS A 15 -17.76 -5.50 0.64
C LYS A 15 -16.29 -5.43 0.22
N PHE A 16 -15.78 -4.27 -0.18
CA PHE A 16 -14.36 -4.05 -0.53
C PHE A 16 -13.74 -2.86 0.21
N ALA A 17 -14.18 -2.59 1.43
CA ALA A 17 -13.44 -1.76 2.37
C ALA A 17 -12.56 -2.67 3.25
N ARG A 18 -11.25 -2.42 3.22
CA ARG A 18 -10.18 -2.87 4.13
C ARG A 18 -10.41 -4.21 4.81
N ARG A 19 -9.58 -5.22 4.47
CA ARG A 19 -9.37 -6.30 5.44
C ARG A 19 -8.81 -5.67 6.72
N PRO A 20 -9.41 -5.93 7.89
CA PRO A 20 -8.79 -5.55 9.15
C PRO A 20 -7.45 -6.26 9.28
N ALA A 21 -6.47 -5.59 9.89
CA ALA A 21 -5.32 -6.26 10.47
C ALA A 21 -5.81 -7.43 11.33
N SER A 22 -5.16 -8.58 11.20
CA SER A 22 -5.48 -9.79 11.94
C SER A 22 -5.63 -9.47 13.42
N GLU A 23 -6.83 -9.65 13.97
CA GLU A 23 -6.99 -9.74 15.41
C GLU A 23 -6.12 -10.88 15.92
N ALA A 24 -5.16 -10.54 16.78
CA ALA A 24 -4.43 -11.48 17.60
C ALA A 24 -5.43 -12.43 18.28
N CYS A 25 -5.37 -13.70 17.90
CA CYS A 25 -6.19 -14.75 18.51
C CYS A 25 -5.87 -14.81 20.01
N PRO A 26 -6.83 -14.57 20.93
CA PRO A 26 -6.55 -14.68 22.35
C PRO A 26 -6.41 -16.14 22.74
N HIS A 27 -5.40 -16.38 23.58
CA HIS A 27 -5.09 -17.57 24.37
C HIS A 27 -6.02 -18.79 24.30
N ARG A 28 -5.38 -19.94 23.99
CA ARG A 28 -5.67 -21.30 24.49
C ARG A 28 -6.94 -21.44 25.35
N LEU A 29 -8.05 -21.86 24.75
CA LEU A 29 -9.00 -22.72 25.45
C LEU A 29 -8.54 -24.17 25.38
N HIS A 30 -8.05 -24.68 26.51
CA HIS A 30 -8.02 -26.13 26.75
C HIS A 30 -9.47 -26.66 26.74
N LEU A 31 -9.83 -27.49 25.75
CA LEU A 31 -10.92 -28.45 25.89
C LEU A 31 -10.46 -29.87 25.49
N PRO A 32 -11.04 -30.90 26.14
CA PRO A 32 -10.39 -32.18 26.35
C PRO A 32 -10.54 -33.14 25.17
N PHE A 33 -9.59 -34.06 25.09
CA PHE A 33 -9.65 -35.31 24.32
C PHE A 33 -11.03 -35.98 24.39
N ALA A 34 -11.77 -36.01 23.28
CA ALA A 34 -12.56 -37.15 22.81
C ALA A 34 -13.43 -36.77 21.58
N ALA A 35 -12.99 -37.13 20.37
CA ALA A 35 -13.79 -37.70 19.28
C ALA A 35 -13.01 -37.61 17.95
N LEU A 36 -12.02 -38.49 17.80
CA LEU A 36 -11.23 -38.69 16.58
C LEU A 36 -11.74 -39.96 15.87
N TYR A 37 -12.62 -39.83 14.87
CA TYR A 37 -12.98 -40.85 13.85
C TYR A 37 -13.80 -40.07 12.78
N PHE A 38 -13.44 -39.94 11.50
CA PHE A 38 -12.89 -40.86 10.52
C PHE A 38 -12.04 -40.11 9.47
N ILE A 39 -10.93 -40.72 9.04
CA ILE A 39 -10.11 -40.31 7.90
C ILE A 39 -10.19 -41.40 6.80
N CYS A 40 -10.23 -40.93 5.53
CA CYS A 40 -9.85 -41.58 4.26
C CYS A 40 -10.80 -42.62 3.59
N PRO A 41 -10.62 -42.90 2.28
CA PRO A 41 -10.51 -42.00 1.11
C PRO A 41 -11.25 -42.60 -0.13
N LEU A 42 -11.30 -41.91 -1.28
CA LEU A 42 -11.55 -42.57 -2.58
C LEU A 42 -10.72 -41.92 -3.69
N LEU A 43 -9.67 -42.64 -4.08
CA LEU A 43 -8.86 -42.44 -5.27
C LEU A 43 -8.91 -43.74 -6.09
N LEU A 44 -8.97 -43.60 -7.42
CA LEU A 44 -8.69 -44.56 -8.49
C LEU A 44 -9.66 -45.74 -8.77
N ALA A 45 -10.27 -45.68 -9.97
CA ALA A 45 -10.41 -46.82 -10.86
C ALA A 45 -10.33 -46.37 -12.33
N GLY A 46 -9.36 -46.91 -13.10
CA GLY A 46 -9.23 -46.71 -14.55
C GLY A 46 -7.84 -47.06 -15.08
N VAL A 47 -7.54 -48.35 -15.25
CA VAL A 47 -6.24 -48.92 -15.66
C VAL A 47 -6.22 -49.27 -17.17
N LEU A 48 -5.17 -48.80 -17.85
CA LEU A 48 -4.33 -49.35 -18.95
C LEU A 48 -4.89 -50.29 -20.04
N THR A 49 -4.62 -49.94 -21.30
CA THR A 49 -3.88 -50.72 -22.34
C THR A 49 -3.70 -49.78 -23.57
N ALA A 50 -2.58 -49.68 -24.29
CA ALA A 50 -1.66 -50.72 -24.76
C ALA A 50 -0.24 -50.18 -25.06
N CYS A 51 0.71 -51.12 -25.00
CA CYS A 51 2.13 -51.00 -25.35
C CYS A 51 2.38 -50.82 -26.85
N GLY A 52 3.55 -50.24 -27.19
CA GLY A 52 4.10 -50.22 -28.54
C GLY A 52 5.53 -49.67 -28.62
N GLN A 53 6.50 -50.48 -28.17
CA GLN A 53 7.96 -50.49 -28.48
C GLN A 53 8.25 -50.25 -29.98
N GLU A 54 9.42 -49.83 -30.50
CA GLU A 54 10.79 -49.60 -30.02
C GLU A 54 11.59 -48.96 -31.18
N ALA A 55 12.85 -48.58 -30.89
CA ALA A 55 14.03 -48.60 -31.77
C ALA A 55 14.68 -47.23 -32.05
N GLY A 56 15.81 -47.01 -31.38
CA GLY A 56 16.74 -45.90 -31.62
C GLY A 56 17.80 -46.23 -32.68
N SER A 57 18.69 -45.24 -32.92
CA SER A 57 20.06 -45.46 -33.36
C SER A 57 20.87 -44.16 -33.34
N ASN A 58 21.87 -44.13 -32.46
CA ASN A 58 23.27 -43.70 -32.64
C ASN A 58 23.69 -42.73 -33.74
N GLY A 59 24.58 -41.82 -33.31
CA GLY A 59 25.78 -41.32 -34.03
C GLY A 59 25.61 -39.90 -34.57
N GLY A 60 26.53 -38.94 -34.40
CA GLY A 60 27.86 -38.91 -33.83
C GLY A 60 28.43 -37.49 -34.01
N ILE A 61 29.42 -37.14 -33.20
CA ILE A 61 30.21 -35.89 -33.27
C ILE A 61 31.07 -35.89 -34.54
N PRO A 62 31.40 -34.70 -35.10
CA PRO A 62 32.83 -34.38 -35.19
C PRO A 62 33.17 -32.95 -34.74
N THR A 63 34.28 -32.86 -34.04
CA THR A 63 35.06 -31.67 -33.69
C THR A 63 35.99 -31.25 -34.84
N LYS A 64 36.26 -29.93 -35.00
CA LYS A 64 37.59 -29.43 -35.40
C LYS A 64 37.83 -27.92 -35.13
N ASN A 65 38.60 -27.67 -34.08
CA ASN A 65 39.74 -26.76 -33.83
C ASN A 65 40.07 -25.47 -34.65
N ILE A 66 40.22 -24.37 -33.87
CA ILE A 66 41.35 -23.40 -33.65
C ILE A 66 41.84 -22.48 -34.79
N GLU A 67 41.79 -21.14 -34.55
CA GLU A 67 42.91 -20.15 -34.43
C GLU A 67 42.36 -18.70 -34.44
N THR A 68 42.34 -17.98 -33.30
CA THR A 68 43.26 -16.91 -32.84
C THR A 68 43.74 -15.91 -33.89
N GLU A 69 43.40 -14.62 -33.70
CA GLU A 69 44.33 -13.47 -33.77
C GLU A 69 43.66 -12.18 -33.25
N ASN A 70 44.28 -11.55 -32.24
CA ASN A 70 44.16 -10.13 -31.92
C ASN A 70 45.27 -9.38 -32.69
N PRO A 71 45.15 -8.07 -32.97
CA PRO A 71 45.93 -7.14 -32.14
C PRO A 71 45.31 -5.74 -31.91
N THR A 72 45.33 -5.35 -30.62
CA THR A 72 45.88 -4.11 -30.01
C THR A 72 45.44 -2.68 -30.41
N ASN A 73 45.00 -1.97 -29.35
CA ASN A 73 45.48 -0.68 -28.79
C ASN A 73 45.61 0.59 -29.65
N SER A 74 44.97 1.67 -29.15
CA SER A 74 45.52 3.03 -28.93
C SER A 74 44.36 3.95 -28.46
N SER A 75 44.21 4.34 -27.19
CA SER A 75 44.91 5.39 -26.43
C SER A 75 44.89 6.82 -27.02
N GLY A 76 44.46 7.79 -26.19
CA GLY A 76 44.64 9.25 -26.32
C GLY A 76 43.31 10.01 -26.26
N SER A 77 42.78 10.51 -25.13
CA SER A 77 43.21 11.65 -24.29
C SER A 77 43.47 12.96 -25.03
N GLY A 78 42.72 14.03 -24.71
CA GLY A 78 43.28 15.38 -24.69
C GLY A 78 42.42 16.53 -25.24
N GLN A 79 41.87 17.30 -24.29
CA GLN A 79 41.83 18.77 -24.23
C GLN A 79 40.76 19.61 -24.96
N ALA A 80 40.06 20.36 -24.09
CA ALA A 80 39.40 21.66 -24.16
C ALA A 80 39.83 22.64 -25.26
N ILE A 81 38.91 23.57 -25.62
CA ILE A 81 39.04 25.04 -25.43
C ILE A 81 37.79 25.79 -25.94
N ASP A 82 37.34 26.73 -25.10
CA ASP A 82 36.67 28.03 -25.27
C ASP A 82 35.37 28.27 -26.07
N THR A 83 34.41 28.83 -25.32
CA THR A 83 33.30 29.73 -25.67
C THR A 83 33.79 31.09 -26.22
N PRO A 84 32.94 31.85 -26.96
CA PRO A 84 32.16 32.94 -26.33
C PRO A 84 30.75 33.17 -26.94
N GLY A 85 29.71 33.42 -26.10
CA GLY A 85 28.91 34.66 -25.99
C GLY A 85 28.00 35.01 -27.20
N THR A 86 26.70 35.32 -27.13
CA THR A 86 25.99 36.26 -26.22
C THR A 86 24.47 36.21 -26.50
N ASP A 87 23.65 36.45 -25.45
CA ASP A 87 22.31 37.13 -25.37
C ASP A 87 21.14 36.79 -26.33
N SER A 88 19.85 36.82 -25.98
CA SER A 88 19.08 37.34 -24.83
C SER A 88 17.57 36.99 -24.99
N GLY A 89 16.81 36.88 -23.89
CA GLY A 89 15.33 37.03 -23.83
C GLY A 89 14.59 35.81 -23.26
N GLN A 90 14.49 35.62 -21.94
CA GLN A 90 13.43 36.09 -21.02
C GLN A 90 11.99 35.79 -21.46
N ASP A 91 11.34 34.82 -20.80
CA ASP A 91 10.12 35.04 -20.03
C ASP A 91 9.89 33.89 -19.03
N LYS A 92 9.70 34.24 -17.76
CA LYS A 92 9.48 33.33 -16.61
C LYS A 92 8.17 33.77 -15.95
N PRO A 93 7.16 32.91 -15.75
CA PRO A 93 6.04 33.24 -14.88
C PRO A 93 6.41 32.98 -13.42
N ILE A 94 5.99 33.92 -12.58
CA ILE A 94 6.06 33.92 -11.11
C ILE A 94 4.74 33.35 -10.59
N SER A 95 4.78 32.47 -9.59
CA SER A 95 3.71 32.22 -8.60
C SER A 95 4.30 31.50 -7.37
N PRO A 96 3.66 31.53 -6.19
CA PRO A 96 4.27 32.03 -4.96
C PRO A 96 4.80 30.91 -4.07
N GLN A 97 5.90 31.18 -3.35
CA GLN A 97 6.36 30.35 -2.25
C GLN A 97 5.39 30.51 -1.07
N GLU A 98 4.71 29.43 -0.70
CA GLU A 98 4.22 29.23 0.66
C GLU A 98 5.35 28.53 1.45
N ASP A 99 5.97 29.29 2.36
CA ASP A 99 6.96 28.77 3.30
C ASP A 99 6.24 27.95 4.39
N ILE A 100 6.26 26.62 4.25
CA ILE A 100 5.94 25.70 5.36
C ILE A 100 7.26 25.39 6.10
N PRO A 101 7.34 25.55 7.44
CA PRO A 101 8.59 25.33 8.16
C PRO A 101 9.00 23.85 8.14
N SER A 102 10.22 23.59 7.66
CA SER A 102 10.90 22.30 7.77
C SER A 102 11.15 21.94 9.24
N GLY A 103 10.26 21.15 9.84
CA GLY A 103 10.43 20.57 11.17
C GLY A 103 11.45 19.42 11.17
N ASN A 104 12.75 19.73 11.09
CA ASN A 104 13.81 18.82 11.54
C ASN A 104 14.16 19.17 12.99
N SER A 105 13.48 18.55 13.97
CA SER A 105 13.99 18.55 15.36
C SER A 105 14.81 17.28 15.59
N SER A 106 16.04 17.28 15.08
CA SER A 106 17.10 16.39 15.57
C SER A 106 17.80 17.15 16.69
N LEU A 107 17.49 16.85 17.95
CA LEU A 107 18.22 17.44 19.08
C LEU A 107 19.37 16.52 19.45
N GLU A 108 20.55 16.81 18.89
CA GLU A 108 21.81 16.35 19.47
C GLU A 108 22.09 17.12 20.77
N ASN A 109 22.44 16.36 21.78
CA ASN A 109 22.63 16.73 23.19
C ASN A 109 23.62 17.91 23.36
N ILE A 110 23.13 19.08 23.79
CA ILE A 110 23.99 20.17 24.31
C ILE A 110 23.59 20.42 25.76
N SER A 111 24.43 19.92 26.67
CA SER A 111 24.37 20.25 28.09
C SER A 111 24.91 21.67 28.33
N SER A 112 24.05 22.55 28.84
CA SER A 112 24.49 23.75 29.55
C SER A 112 23.51 24.10 30.68
N GLU A 113 24.03 24.17 31.89
CA GLU A 113 23.32 24.33 33.15
C GLU A 113 22.62 25.72 33.30
N ASN A 114 21.40 25.66 33.84
CA ASN A 114 20.66 26.71 34.57
C ASN A 114 20.23 27.98 33.80
N ASP A 115 19.12 27.89 33.07
CA ASP A 115 18.28 29.03 32.67
C ASP A 115 16.89 28.93 33.38
N PRO A 116 16.36 29.97 34.05
CA PRO A 116 15.10 29.90 34.81
C PRO A 116 13.83 29.69 33.96
N SER A 117 13.95 29.53 32.63
CA SER A 117 12.85 29.32 31.70
C SER A 117 12.48 27.85 31.52
N GLU A 118 13.43 26.93 31.70
CA GLU A 118 13.23 25.50 31.44
C GLU A 118 12.37 24.84 32.52
N SER A 119 12.63 25.16 33.80
CA SER A 119 11.89 24.58 34.93
C SER A 119 10.40 24.95 34.92
N ASN A 120 10.05 26.15 34.47
CA ASN A 120 8.65 26.59 34.41
C ASN A 120 7.87 25.88 33.29
N MET A 121 8.50 25.62 32.14
CA MET A 121 7.88 24.85 31.04
C MET A 121 7.64 23.39 31.46
N THR A 122 8.61 22.75 32.12
CA THR A 122 8.47 21.39 32.65
C THR A 122 7.32 21.30 33.66
N ASP A 123 7.26 22.25 34.62
CA ASP A 123 6.19 22.28 35.62
C ASP A 123 4.81 22.53 34.97
N ASP A 124 4.73 23.40 33.96
CA ASP A 124 3.49 23.66 33.22
C ASP A 124 2.98 22.43 32.47
N LEU A 125 3.88 21.69 31.77
CA LEU A 125 3.52 20.45 31.07
C LEU A 125 3.05 19.37 32.04
N LYS A 126 3.73 19.20 33.17
CA LYS A 126 3.31 18.26 34.23
C LYS A 126 1.98 18.65 34.86
N ASN A 127 1.76 19.94 35.10
CA ASN A 127 0.46 20.42 35.59
C ASN A 127 -0.67 20.16 34.58
N LYS A 128 -0.36 20.22 33.27
CA LYS A 128 -1.34 20.03 32.20
C LYS A 128 -1.63 18.56 31.90
N PHE A 129 -0.62 17.72 31.86
CA PHE A 129 -0.74 16.33 31.39
C PHE A 129 -0.51 15.28 32.49
N GLY A 130 0.08 15.66 33.62
CA GLY A 130 0.36 14.80 34.76
C GLY A 130 1.85 14.54 34.97
N GLU A 131 2.21 14.11 36.17
CA GLU A 131 3.60 13.94 36.62
C GLU A 131 4.42 12.93 35.80
N ASN A 132 3.74 11.98 35.14
CA ASN A 132 4.39 10.90 34.40
C ASN A 132 4.64 11.25 32.91
N CYS A 133 4.22 12.43 32.44
CA CYS A 133 4.53 12.83 31.07
C CYS A 133 6.05 13.02 30.91
N LEU A 134 6.60 12.54 29.79
CA LEU A 134 7.98 12.79 29.40
C LEU A 134 8.03 14.21 28.79
N THR A 135 8.26 15.20 29.64
CA THR A 135 8.16 16.64 29.27
C THR A 135 9.08 17.02 28.12
N ASP A 136 10.27 16.44 28.08
CA ASP A 136 11.29 16.75 27.06
C ASP A 136 10.91 16.17 25.68
N GLN A 137 9.87 15.35 25.64
CA GLN A 137 9.30 14.71 24.45
C GLN A 137 7.82 15.02 24.28
N THR A 138 7.32 16.05 24.98
CA THR A 138 5.95 16.53 24.87
C THR A 138 5.93 17.86 24.12
N PHE A 139 5.31 17.89 22.94
CA PHE A 139 5.27 19.09 22.09
C PHE A 139 4.05 19.12 21.18
N GLU A 140 3.77 20.29 20.61
CA GLU A 140 2.72 20.47 19.61
C GLU A 140 3.20 20.00 18.24
N VAL A 141 2.33 19.28 17.53
CA VAL A 141 2.55 18.78 16.17
C VAL A 141 1.29 18.98 15.34
N GLU A 142 1.46 19.19 14.03
CA GLU A 142 0.37 19.17 13.05
C GLU A 142 0.37 17.80 12.38
N LEU A 143 -0.76 17.11 12.45
CA LEU A 143 -0.99 15.82 11.82
C LEU A 143 -2.22 15.96 10.92
N SER A 144 -2.16 15.46 9.70
CA SER A 144 -3.24 15.56 8.69
C SER A 144 -4.59 15.05 9.18
N GLU A 145 -4.59 14.15 10.17
CA GLU A 145 -5.79 13.56 10.73
C GLU A 145 -6.56 14.60 11.55
N PHE A 146 -5.92 15.65 12.08
CA PHE A 146 -6.55 16.65 12.97
C PHE A 146 -6.56 18.06 12.39
N ASP A 147 -7.66 18.79 12.59
CA ASP A 147 -7.72 20.20 12.23
C ASP A 147 -6.88 21.02 13.22
N GLY A 148 -5.69 21.45 12.81
CA GLY A 148 -4.77 22.23 13.64
C GLY A 148 -3.91 21.39 14.58
N LYS A 149 -3.14 22.06 15.45
CA LYS A 149 -2.13 21.42 16.31
C LYS A 149 -2.73 20.51 17.37
N VAL A 150 -2.05 19.42 17.66
CA VAL A 150 -2.29 18.53 18.81
C VAL A 150 -1.01 18.39 19.61
N TYR A 151 -1.12 18.07 20.90
CA TYR A 151 0.01 17.67 21.70
C TYR A 151 0.27 16.19 21.51
N PHE A 152 1.51 15.84 21.16
CA PHE A 152 2.04 14.50 21.30
C PHE A 152 2.55 14.35 22.75
N VAL A 153 1.94 13.45 23.52
CA VAL A 153 2.22 13.30 24.96
C VAL A 153 2.60 11.87 25.31
N PRO A 154 3.90 11.54 25.35
CA PRO A 154 4.39 10.26 25.86
C PRO A 154 4.37 10.23 27.38
N PHE A 155 3.93 9.10 27.95
CA PHE A 155 3.85 8.88 29.39
C PHE A 155 4.74 7.72 29.81
N ALA A 156 5.60 7.96 30.80
CA ALA A 156 6.41 6.91 31.42
C ALA A 156 5.53 5.93 32.24
N PRO A 157 5.98 4.67 32.37
CA PRO A 157 5.44 3.72 33.34
C PRO A 157 5.32 4.31 34.75
N SER A 158 4.20 4.02 35.41
CA SER A 158 3.87 4.51 36.75
C SER A 158 3.09 3.48 37.56
N GLN A 159 2.84 3.75 38.84
CA GLN A 159 2.03 2.84 39.66
C GLN A 159 0.57 2.72 39.20
N GLY A 160 0.03 3.74 38.52
CA GLY A 160 -1.36 3.76 38.03
C GLY A 160 -1.51 3.16 36.63
N ASN A 161 -0.46 3.23 35.81
CA ASN A 161 -0.36 2.62 34.51
C ASN A 161 1.08 2.11 34.34
N PRO A 162 1.33 0.79 34.41
CA PRO A 162 2.67 0.22 34.36
C PRO A 162 3.30 0.29 32.97
N ASP A 163 2.56 0.70 31.95
CA ASP A 163 2.97 0.64 30.56
C ASP A 163 3.28 2.04 30.02
N PHE A 164 4.32 2.10 29.16
CA PHE A 164 4.54 3.28 28.31
C PHE A 164 3.39 3.40 27.31
N HIS A 165 2.87 4.62 27.16
CA HIS A 165 1.78 4.93 26.23
C HIS A 165 1.89 6.36 25.75
N ILE A 166 1.29 6.63 24.60
CA ILE A 166 1.32 7.94 23.95
C ILE A 166 -0.10 8.38 23.65
N GLN A 167 -0.44 9.59 24.07
CA GLN A 167 -1.73 10.20 23.77
C GLN A 167 -1.56 11.44 22.89
N LEU A 168 -2.52 11.61 21.97
CA LEU A 168 -2.69 12.82 21.18
C LEU A 168 -3.79 13.66 21.84
N MET A 169 -3.43 14.85 22.33
CA MET A 169 -4.30 15.64 23.21
C MET A 169 -4.49 17.07 22.70
N ARG A 170 -5.68 17.63 22.96
CA ARG A 170 -5.97 19.06 22.72
C ARG A 170 -6.94 19.56 23.79
N ASP A 171 -6.68 20.75 24.32
CA ASP A 171 -7.55 21.40 25.32
C ASP A 171 -7.90 20.55 26.55
N GLY A 172 -7.01 19.61 26.91
CA GLY A 172 -7.19 18.68 28.04
C GLY A 172 -7.99 17.43 27.71
N GLU A 173 -8.43 17.25 26.46
CA GLU A 173 -9.12 16.05 25.97
C GLU A 173 -8.15 15.14 25.22
N VAL A 174 -8.28 13.82 25.44
CA VAL A 174 -7.58 12.80 24.65
C VAL A 174 -8.36 12.61 23.35
N LEU A 175 -7.72 12.93 22.24
CA LEU A 175 -8.31 12.78 20.90
C LEU A 175 -8.05 11.38 20.33
N ALA A 176 -6.86 10.83 20.59
CA ALA A 176 -6.47 9.48 20.23
C ALA A 176 -5.36 8.97 21.17
N GLU A 177 -5.19 7.67 21.22
CA GLU A 177 -4.08 6.99 21.89
C GLU A 177 -3.43 6.06 20.85
N LEU A 178 -2.10 6.07 20.75
CA LEU A 178 -1.39 5.18 19.86
C LEU A 178 -1.47 3.76 20.45
N PRO A 179 -1.95 2.76 19.70
CA PRO A 179 -1.90 1.36 20.14
C PRO A 179 -0.46 0.97 20.46
N GLN A 180 -0.25 0.31 21.60
CA GLN A 180 1.09 -0.13 21.96
C GLN A 180 1.57 -1.23 21.01
N TYR A 181 2.79 -1.08 20.50
CA TYR A 181 3.50 -2.13 19.76
C TYR A 181 4.83 -2.43 20.47
N ILE A 182 4.97 -3.66 20.93
CA ILE A 182 6.22 -4.20 21.50
C ILE A 182 6.50 -5.51 20.75
N PRO A 183 7.66 -5.66 20.09
CA PRO A 183 8.04 -6.91 19.45
C PRO A 183 7.91 -8.10 20.41
N GLU A 184 7.44 -9.26 19.93
CA GLU A 184 7.13 -10.41 20.80
C GLU A 184 8.32 -10.82 21.68
N HIS A 185 9.54 -10.72 21.14
CA HIS A 185 10.77 -11.07 21.84
C HIS A 185 11.15 -10.11 22.98
N LEU A 186 10.52 -8.94 23.08
CA LEU A 186 10.66 -7.96 24.16
C LEU A 186 9.47 -7.95 25.12
N SER A 187 8.50 -8.85 24.93
CA SER A 187 7.33 -8.94 25.81
C SER A 187 7.75 -9.15 27.27
N GLY A 188 7.37 -8.19 28.12
CA GLY A 188 7.66 -8.20 29.57
C GLY A 188 8.96 -7.53 29.97
N GLU A 189 9.77 -7.06 29.01
CA GLU A 189 10.86 -6.13 29.29
C GLU A 189 10.30 -4.77 29.72
N ALA A 190 11.07 -4.04 30.53
CA ALA A 190 10.67 -2.72 30.98
C ALA A 190 11.01 -1.66 29.91
N PHE A 191 10.11 -0.69 29.72
CA PHE A 191 10.42 0.50 28.94
C PHE A 191 11.61 1.23 29.55
N SER A 192 12.62 1.53 28.73
CA SER A 192 13.82 2.26 29.12
C SER A 192 13.78 3.71 28.62
N SER A 193 13.49 3.91 27.34
CA SER A 193 13.43 5.23 26.72
C SER A 193 12.64 5.24 25.40
N LEU A 194 12.10 6.41 25.09
CA LEU A 194 11.76 6.81 23.73
C LEU A 194 12.98 7.58 23.22
N ASP A 195 13.65 7.10 22.18
CA ASP A 195 14.92 7.66 21.73
C ASP A 195 14.74 8.70 20.62
N ALA A 196 13.75 8.51 19.75
CA ALA A 196 13.40 9.46 18.71
C ALA A 196 11.93 9.33 18.28
N VAL A 197 11.41 10.40 17.70
CA VAL A 197 10.08 10.45 17.08
C VAL A 197 10.15 11.27 15.79
N SER A 198 9.40 10.87 14.77
CA SER A 198 9.26 11.60 13.52
C SER A 198 7.83 11.48 12.98
N PHE A 199 7.39 12.53 12.29
CA PHE A 199 6.06 12.66 11.71
C PHE A 199 6.19 12.98 10.23
N TYR A 200 5.84 12.04 9.37
CA TYR A 200 5.83 12.25 7.92
C TYR A 200 5.06 11.12 7.24
N ASP A 201 4.55 11.40 6.05
CA ASP A 201 3.93 10.42 5.16
C ASP A 201 4.99 9.39 4.69
N ILE A 202 4.96 8.19 5.26
CA ILE A 202 5.89 7.07 4.97
C ILE A 202 5.38 6.28 3.77
N ASN A 203 4.07 6.05 3.69
CA ASN A 203 3.44 5.20 2.67
C ASN A 203 2.88 5.96 1.46
N TYR A 204 3.03 7.29 1.44
CA TYR A 204 2.63 8.17 0.37
C TYR A 204 1.11 8.25 0.17
N ASP A 205 0.32 7.99 1.22
CA ASP A 205 -1.15 8.02 1.17
C ASP A 205 -1.74 9.41 1.45
N GLY A 206 -0.88 10.41 1.74
CA GLY A 206 -1.26 11.79 2.04
C GLY A 206 -1.67 12.02 3.50
N ASN A 207 -1.66 10.99 4.34
CA ASN A 207 -1.79 11.08 5.78
C ASN A 207 -0.41 11.17 6.46
N THR A 208 -0.39 11.55 7.73
CA THR A 208 0.83 11.70 8.50
C THR A 208 1.07 10.39 9.22
N ASP A 209 2.20 9.75 8.97
CA ASP A 209 2.60 8.56 9.72
C ASP A 209 3.52 8.95 10.88
N ILE A 210 3.62 8.05 11.86
CA ILE A 210 4.47 8.22 13.04
C ILE A 210 5.54 7.14 13.03
N LEU A 211 6.80 7.56 13.12
CA LEU A 211 7.95 6.70 13.37
C LEU A 211 8.48 6.98 14.77
N LEU A 212 8.51 5.95 15.61
CA LEU A 212 9.13 5.97 16.93
C LEU A 212 10.40 5.11 16.90
N ILE A 213 11.39 5.48 17.69
CA ILE A 213 12.52 4.63 18.04
C ILE A 213 12.48 4.48 19.56
N GLU A 214 12.29 3.26 20.03
CA GLU A 214 12.08 2.94 21.44
C GLU A 214 13.11 1.93 21.93
N THR A 215 13.44 2.01 23.21
CA THR A 215 14.30 1.03 23.88
C THR A 215 13.55 0.39 25.04
N TYR A 216 13.46 -0.94 25.00
CA TYR A 216 12.97 -1.79 26.09
C TYR A 216 14.11 -2.68 26.58
N GLY A 217 14.36 -2.69 27.88
CA GLY A 217 15.58 -3.27 28.45
C GLY A 217 16.81 -2.61 27.84
N ASP A 218 17.65 -3.40 27.16
CA ASP A 218 18.84 -2.94 26.43
C ASP A 218 18.67 -3.03 24.90
N THR A 219 17.44 -3.24 24.40
CA THR A 219 17.17 -3.44 22.97
C THR A 219 16.38 -2.27 22.38
N THR A 220 16.95 -1.65 21.35
CA THR A 220 16.32 -0.56 20.59
C THR A 220 15.66 -1.10 19.33
N PHE A 221 14.45 -0.63 19.02
CA PHE A 221 13.69 -0.99 17.82
C PHE A 221 12.92 0.22 17.26
N ALA A 222 12.49 0.12 16.00
CA ALA A 222 11.61 1.09 15.36
C ALA A 222 10.16 0.63 15.48
N ALA A 223 9.23 1.56 15.74
CA ALA A 223 7.79 1.33 15.68
C ALA A 223 7.16 2.32 14.70
N ILE A 224 6.55 1.80 13.64
CA ILE A 224 5.94 2.60 12.57
C ILE A 224 4.42 2.46 12.64
N TYR A 225 3.74 3.61 12.55
CA TYR A 225 2.29 3.71 12.63
C TYR A 225 1.75 4.45 11.41
N TYR A 226 0.82 3.83 10.69
CA TYR A 226 0.13 4.50 9.60
C TYR A 226 -1.03 5.32 10.10
N GLY A 227 -1.06 6.59 9.69
CA GLY A 227 -2.13 7.53 9.96
C GLY A 227 -3.30 7.31 9.02
N TYR A 228 -4.52 7.45 9.52
CA TYR A 228 -5.72 7.36 8.70
C TYR A 228 -6.65 8.53 8.99
N GLY A 229 -6.74 9.46 8.03
CA GLY A 229 -7.75 10.49 8.01
C GLY A 229 -9.12 9.83 7.87
N GLY A 230 -9.98 9.98 8.89
CA GLY A 230 -11.32 9.40 8.94
C GLY A 230 -12.25 9.97 7.85
N ASN A 231 -12.09 9.49 6.62
CA ASN A 231 -12.89 9.89 5.46
C ASN A 231 -14.19 9.10 5.32
N SER A 232 -14.52 8.24 6.30
CA SER A 232 -15.82 7.57 6.38
C SER A 232 -16.47 7.86 7.74
N GLU A 233 -17.77 8.11 7.73
CA GLU A 233 -18.58 8.43 8.92
C GLU A 233 -18.49 7.37 10.04
N ASP A 234 -17.91 6.20 9.76
CA ASP A 234 -17.83 5.04 10.64
C ASP A 234 -16.44 4.81 11.28
N TYR A 235 -15.37 5.50 10.84
CA TYR A 235 -14.02 5.28 11.35
C TYR A 235 -13.36 6.56 11.85
N GLY A 236 -13.00 6.56 13.14
CA GLY A 236 -12.29 7.67 13.78
C GLY A 236 -10.86 7.84 13.27
N LYS A 237 -10.34 9.06 13.42
CA LYS A 237 -8.92 9.42 13.25
C LYS A 237 -8.07 8.45 14.06
N SER A 238 -7.17 7.71 13.41
CA SER A 238 -6.48 6.58 14.04
C SER A 238 -5.08 6.37 13.46
N PHE A 239 -4.24 5.73 14.27
CA PHE A 239 -2.89 5.31 13.94
C PHE A 239 -2.77 3.82 14.21
N PHE A 240 -2.35 3.03 13.23
CA PHE A 240 -2.21 1.58 13.39
C PHE A 240 -0.76 1.14 13.22
N PRO A 241 -0.24 0.31 14.15
CA PRO A 241 1.12 -0.18 14.05
C PRO A 241 1.28 -1.08 12.82
N ARG A 242 2.44 -0.97 12.18
CA ARG A 242 2.87 -1.80 11.06
C ARG A 242 3.96 -2.73 11.55
N GLU A 243 3.56 -3.84 12.16
CA GLU A 243 4.47 -4.75 12.90
C GLU A 243 5.57 -5.30 11.99
N THR A 244 5.20 -5.90 10.85
CA THR A 244 6.16 -6.46 9.87
C THR A 244 7.15 -5.41 9.37
N LEU A 245 6.66 -4.21 9.04
CA LEU A 245 7.51 -3.09 8.61
C LEU A 245 8.47 -2.68 9.73
N SER A 246 7.98 -2.56 10.95
CA SER A 246 8.73 -2.16 12.14
C SER A 246 9.86 -3.16 12.44
N GLU A 247 9.58 -4.46 12.39
CA GLU A 247 10.59 -5.50 12.57
C GLU A 247 11.62 -5.50 11.44
N ASN A 248 11.18 -5.43 10.18
CA ASN A 248 12.07 -5.46 9.03
C ASN A 248 13.01 -4.26 9.01
N ILE A 249 12.51 -3.06 9.32
CA ILE A 249 13.33 -1.84 9.42
C ILE A 249 14.32 -1.92 10.57
N THR A 250 13.89 -2.42 11.74
CA THR A 250 14.77 -2.62 12.90
C THR A 250 15.97 -3.51 12.56
N HIS A 251 15.75 -4.55 11.75
CA HIS A 251 16.82 -5.46 11.32
C HIS A 251 17.68 -4.90 10.19
N ALA A 252 17.09 -4.17 9.24
CA ALA A 252 17.77 -3.74 8.01
C ALA A 252 18.63 -2.48 8.19
N VAL A 253 18.27 -1.59 9.13
CA VAL A 253 18.87 -0.26 9.24
C VAL A 253 19.81 -0.16 10.44
N GLN A 254 21.08 0.15 10.19
CA GLN A 254 22.09 0.37 11.22
C GLN A 254 23.04 1.53 10.81
N PRO A 255 23.22 2.57 11.65
CA PRO A 255 22.62 2.76 12.97
C PRO A 255 21.11 3.07 12.88
N LEU A 256 20.34 2.58 13.85
CA LEU A 256 18.89 2.77 13.87
C LEU A 256 18.55 4.21 14.28
N THR A 257 18.38 5.08 13.29
CA THR A 257 18.01 6.50 13.47
C THR A 257 16.96 6.90 12.44
N VAL A 258 16.18 7.95 12.74
CA VAL A 258 15.15 8.48 11.82
C VAL A 258 15.75 8.81 10.43
N SER A 259 16.93 9.43 10.40
CA SER A 259 17.59 9.82 9.14
C SER A 259 18.01 8.60 8.31
N GLU A 260 18.57 7.57 8.95
CA GLU A 260 18.98 6.35 8.25
C GLU A 260 17.78 5.54 7.77
N ILE A 261 16.70 5.46 8.55
CA ILE A 261 15.45 4.81 8.13
C ILE A 261 14.85 5.51 6.90
N ARG A 262 14.80 6.84 6.93
CA ARG A 262 14.30 7.64 5.81
C ARG A 262 15.19 7.53 4.56
N SER A 263 16.51 7.52 4.76
CA SER A 263 17.48 7.29 3.68
C SER A 263 17.30 5.91 3.06
N PHE A 264 17.08 4.89 3.89
CA PHE A 264 16.87 3.51 3.45
C PHE A 264 15.58 3.32 2.64
N LEU A 265 14.47 3.88 3.12
CA LEU A 265 13.16 3.72 2.47
C LEU A 265 13.02 4.52 1.17
N SER A 266 13.55 5.75 1.14
CA SER A 266 13.24 6.69 0.05
C SER A 266 14.41 7.55 -0.42
N ALA A 267 15.65 7.19 -0.05
CA ALA A 267 16.82 8.06 -0.24
C ALA A 267 16.62 9.46 0.37
N GLY A 268 15.84 9.56 1.44
CA GLY A 268 15.56 10.81 2.14
C GLY A 268 14.36 11.60 1.57
N LYS A 269 13.79 11.17 0.45
CA LYS A 269 12.74 11.89 -0.29
C LYS A 269 11.38 11.83 0.42
N LYS A 270 10.58 12.86 0.21
CA LYS A 270 9.15 12.92 0.59
C LYS A 270 8.31 12.79 -0.67
N ASN A 271 7.01 12.50 -0.51
CA ASN A 271 6.08 12.67 -1.61
C ASN A 271 6.16 14.12 -2.15
N GLY A 272 6.18 14.30 -3.46
CA GLY A 272 6.37 15.58 -4.12
C GLY A 272 7.83 15.98 -4.39
N ASP A 273 8.81 15.31 -3.77
CA ASP A 273 10.25 15.63 -3.93
C ASP A 273 10.99 14.70 -4.91
N PHE A 274 10.29 13.73 -5.50
CA PHE A 274 10.89 12.80 -6.46
C PHE A 274 11.19 13.50 -7.77
N SER A 275 12.37 13.23 -8.33
CA SER A 275 12.80 13.89 -9.58
C SER A 275 12.17 13.27 -10.82
N ASN A 276 11.77 12.00 -10.73
CA ASN A 276 11.19 11.18 -11.80
C ASN A 276 10.46 9.96 -11.20
N TYR A 277 9.73 9.22 -12.04
CA TYR A 277 8.98 8.04 -11.61
C TYR A 277 9.89 6.91 -11.14
N GLN A 278 11.12 6.80 -11.66
CA GLN A 278 12.06 5.74 -11.28
C GLN A 278 12.49 5.87 -9.83
N GLU A 279 12.83 7.08 -9.38
CA GLU A 279 13.13 7.36 -7.96
C GLU A 279 11.94 6.99 -7.08
N ALA A 280 10.74 7.36 -7.51
CA ALA A 280 9.51 7.16 -6.77
C ALA A 280 9.15 5.67 -6.64
N TYR A 281 9.20 4.93 -7.74
CA TYR A 281 8.88 3.50 -7.77
C TYR A 281 9.93 2.62 -7.08
N ARG A 282 11.19 3.06 -7.01
CA ARG A 282 12.18 2.41 -6.12
C ARG A 282 11.79 2.55 -4.65
N ALA A 283 11.35 3.74 -4.23
CA ALA A 283 10.91 3.95 -2.85
C ALA A 283 9.65 3.12 -2.51
N ILE A 284 8.65 3.13 -3.40
CA ILE A 284 7.41 2.34 -3.21
C ILE A 284 7.71 0.84 -3.17
N SER A 285 8.44 0.30 -4.15
CA SER A 285 8.72 -1.14 -4.20
C SER A 285 9.56 -1.61 -3.02
N GLN A 286 10.50 -0.79 -2.55
CA GLN A 286 11.26 -1.05 -1.33
C GLN A 286 10.36 -1.08 -0.09
N LEU A 287 9.42 -0.14 0.03
CA LEU A 287 8.45 -0.12 1.11
C LEU A 287 7.56 -1.36 1.07
N CYS A 288 6.95 -1.70 -0.07
CA CYS A 288 6.08 -2.87 -0.19
C CYS A 288 6.77 -4.17 0.25
N ILE A 289 8.06 -4.35 -0.09
CA ILE A 289 8.84 -5.53 0.33
C ILE A 289 9.10 -5.54 1.84
N MET A 290 9.25 -4.37 2.46
CA MET A 290 9.43 -4.28 3.91
C MET A 290 8.12 -4.51 4.67
N GLU A 291 6.97 -4.24 4.05
CA GLU A 291 5.67 -4.39 4.66
C GLU A 291 5.03 -5.78 4.50
N ASP A 292 5.29 -6.47 3.39
CA ASP A 292 4.61 -7.73 3.09
C ASP A 292 5.30 -8.92 3.80
N GLU A 293 4.56 -9.60 4.67
CA GLU A 293 4.98 -10.86 5.29
C GLU A 293 5.31 -11.95 4.26
N ASN A 294 4.70 -11.88 3.08
CA ASN A 294 4.91 -12.73 1.93
C ASN A 294 5.79 -12.06 0.86
N ALA A 295 6.68 -11.14 1.25
CA ALA A 295 7.63 -10.48 0.34
C ALA A 295 8.31 -11.39 -0.71
N PRO A 296 8.64 -12.68 -0.43
CA PRO A 296 9.16 -13.58 -1.47
C PRO A 296 8.21 -13.87 -2.65
N GLU A 297 6.91 -13.79 -2.43
CA GLU A 297 5.86 -13.98 -3.43
C GLU A 297 5.43 -12.68 -4.11
N LEU A 298 5.76 -11.53 -3.51
CA LEU A 298 5.47 -10.21 -4.07
C LEU A 298 6.21 -10.01 -5.40
N LYS A 299 5.47 -9.55 -6.41
CA LYS A 299 5.98 -9.27 -7.74
C LYS A 299 5.54 -7.89 -8.20
N PHE A 300 6.22 -7.39 -9.23
CA PHE A 300 6.02 -6.06 -9.78
C PHE A 300 5.78 -6.09 -11.29
N ASN A 301 5.26 -5.00 -11.83
CA ASN A 301 5.22 -4.73 -13.26
C ASN A 301 5.20 -3.23 -13.54
N LEU A 302 5.58 -2.83 -14.76
CA LEU A 302 5.42 -1.47 -15.27
C LEU A 302 4.47 -1.53 -16.47
N ILE A 303 3.33 -0.85 -16.39
CA ILE A 303 2.30 -0.86 -17.43
C ILE A 303 2.03 0.56 -17.95
N TYR A 304 1.65 0.70 -19.21
CA TYR A 304 1.23 2.01 -19.74
C TYR A 304 -0.29 2.11 -19.69
N PHE A 305 -0.82 2.57 -18.56
CA PHE A 305 -2.26 2.61 -18.33
C PHE A 305 -2.94 3.73 -19.14
N ASP A 306 -2.38 4.93 -19.08
CA ASP A 306 -2.86 6.10 -19.81
C ASP A 306 -1.95 6.51 -20.98
N ASP A 307 -2.33 7.57 -21.69
CA ASP A 307 -1.68 7.99 -22.95
C ASP A 307 -0.39 8.79 -22.74
N ASP A 308 0.15 8.83 -21.52
CA ASP A 308 1.45 9.44 -21.29
C ASP A 308 2.62 8.47 -21.52
N GLU A 309 3.83 8.91 -21.19
CA GLU A 309 5.08 8.16 -21.38
C GLU A 309 5.66 7.64 -20.05
N ILE A 310 4.94 7.83 -18.94
CA ILE A 310 5.28 7.35 -17.61
C ILE A 310 4.48 6.06 -17.38
N PRO A 311 5.12 4.91 -17.21
CA PRO A 311 4.37 3.71 -16.87
C PRO A 311 3.85 3.80 -15.43
N GLU A 312 2.71 3.19 -15.14
CA GLU A 312 2.25 2.90 -13.78
C GLU A 312 2.99 1.70 -13.18
N LEU A 313 3.26 1.78 -11.88
CA LEU A 313 3.78 0.67 -11.09
C LEU A 313 2.64 -0.22 -10.61
N VAL A 314 2.72 -1.51 -10.91
CA VAL A 314 1.84 -2.55 -10.37
C VAL A 314 2.65 -3.39 -9.38
N THR A 315 2.04 -3.73 -8.25
CA THR A 315 2.62 -4.69 -7.29
C THR A 315 1.53 -5.58 -6.69
N GLY A 316 1.91 -6.74 -6.17
CA GLY A 316 0.99 -7.65 -5.49
C GLY A 316 1.30 -9.12 -5.76
N VAL A 317 0.42 -9.97 -5.23
CA VAL A 317 0.51 -11.43 -5.35
C VAL A 317 -0.55 -11.92 -6.31
N ASN A 318 -0.12 -12.47 -7.45
CA ASN A 318 -1.02 -12.95 -8.49
C ASN A 318 -2.04 -13.96 -7.95
N GLY A 319 -3.33 -13.69 -8.21
CA GLY A 319 -4.46 -14.49 -7.75
C GLY A 319 -4.92 -14.17 -6.32
N TYR A 320 -4.38 -13.11 -5.69
CA TYR A 320 -4.73 -12.73 -4.33
C TYR A 320 -5.06 -11.24 -4.19
N TYR A 321 -4.14 -10.34 -4.50
CA TYR A 321 -4.39 -8.89 -4.49
C TYR A 321 -3.42 -8.15 -5.44
N MET A 322 -3.75 -6.90 -5.77
CA MET A 322 -2.83 -5.98 -6.44
C MET A 322 -3.00 -4.54 -5.97
N SER A 323 -1.92 -3.78 -6.12
CA SER A 323 -1.87 -2.33 -5.95
C SER A 323 -1.32 -1.68 -7.21
N LEU A 324 -1.78 -0.47 -7.50
CA LEU A 324 -1.46 0.28 -8.71
C LEU A 324 -1.09 1.71 -8.31
N TYR A 325 0.03 2.21 -8.82
CA TYR A 325 0.53 3.55 -8.51
C TYR A 325 0.82 4.32 -9.79
N THR A 326 0.38 5.57 -9.85
CA THR A 326 0.75 6.52 -10.91
C THR A 326 1.67 7.61 -10.36
N PHE A 327 2.43 8.25 -11.23
CA PHE A 327 3.37 9.31 -10.86
C PHE A 327 3.11 10.57 -11.67
N GLN A 328 2.93 11.70 -10.98
CA GLN A 328 2.82 13.00 -11.63
C GLN A 328 3.49 14.09 -10.81
N GLY A 329 4.31 14.91 -11.47
CA GLY A 329 4.80 16.17 -10.89
C GLY A 329 5.66 16.02 -9.63
N GLY A 330 6.36 14.89 -9.47
CA GLY A 330 7.16 14.59 -8.27
C GLY A 330 6.41 13.82 -7.19
N THR A 331 5.12 13.54 -7.40
CA THR A 331 4.23 12.88 -6.44
C THR A 331 3.80 11.51 -6.96
N VAL A 332 3.75 10.52 -6.06
CA VAL A 332 3.12 9.22 -6.31
C VAL A 332 1.70 9.23 -5.75
N TYR A 333 0.79 8.62 -6.50
CA TYR A 333 -0.59 8.42 -6.10
C TYR A 333 -0.94 6.94 -6.15
N CYS A 334 -1.51 6.42 -5.05
CA CYS A 334 -2.06 5.06 -5.00
C CYS A 334 -3.45 5.05 -5.65
N LEU A 335 -3.57 4.36 -6.79
CA LEU A 335 -4.82 4.20 -7.55
C LEU A 335 -5.63 2.99 -7.08
N MET A 336 -4.93 1.91 -6.73
CA MET A 336 -5.49 0.67 -6.18
C MET A 336 -4.64 0.29 -4.97
N ASP A 337 -5.28 0.05 -3.84
CA ASP A 337 -4.63 -0.27 -2.55
C ASP A 337 -5.08 -1.65 -2.08
N ASP A 338 -4.26 -2.67 -2.32
CA ASP A 338 -4.49 -4.08 -1.99
C ASP A 338 -5.84 -4.62 -2.46
N TRP A 339 -6.20 -4.30 -3.70
CA TRP A 339 -7.45 -4.74 -4.31
C TRP A 339 -7.43 -6.25 -4.55
N GLY A 340 -8.25 -6.97 -3.78
CA GLY A 340 -8.31 -8.43 -3.78
C GLY A 340 -9.06 -9.05 -4.97
N TYR A 341 -8.55 -10.16 -5.48
CA TYR A 341 -9.18 -10.96 -6.54
C TYR A 341 -8.88 -12.46 -6.39
N GLY A 342 -9.45 -13.29 -7.27
CA GLY A 342 -9.30 -14.75 -7.23
C GLY A 342 -10.34 -15.48 -6.36
N ALA A 343 -11.24 -14.73 -5.71
CA ALA A 343 -12.33 -15.26 -4.90
C ALA A 343 -13.66 -14.56 -5.23
N MET A 344 -14.78 -15.24 -4.92
CA MET A 344 -16.14 -14.70 -5.04
C MET A 344 -16.48 -14.14 -6.44
N GLY A 345 -15.98 -14.76 -7.51
CA GLY A 345 -16.33 -14.38 -8.88
C GLY A 345 -15.51 -13.23 -9.47
N ASN A 346 -14.56 -12.65 -8.73
CA ASN A 346 -13.61 -11.67 -9.27
C ASN A 346 -12.37 -12.39 -9.83
N ALA A 347 -12.20 -12.38 -11.15
CA ALA A 347 -11.07 -13.04 -11.83
C ALA A 347 -9.79 -12.18 -11.87
N GLY A 348 -9.87 -10.89 -11.54
CA GLY A 348 -8.78 -9.93 -11.66
C GLY A 348 -9.20 -8.65 -12.36
N TYR A 349 -8.21 -7.82 -12.64
CA TYR A 349 -8.40 -6.50 -13.23
C TYR A 349 -7.73 -6.46 -14.59
N GLU A 350 -8.39 -5.86 -15.57
CA GLU A 350 -7.87 -5.68 -16.91
C GLU A 350 -7.73 -4.20 -17.21
N TYR A 351 -6.77 -3.83 -18.06
CA TYR A 351 -6.65 -2.47 -18.56
C TYR A 351 -6.48 -2.47 -20.06
N SER A 352 -6.84 -1.35 -20.70
CA SER A 352 -6.56 -1.11 -22.10
C SER A 352 -5.34 -0.19 -22.24
N PRO A 353 -4.21 -0.67 -22.78
CA PRO A 353 -2.97 0.10 -22.82
C PRO A 353 -3.10 1.44 -23.53
N LYS A 354 -2.62 2.50 -22.89
CA LYS A 354 -2.70 3.90 -23.36
C LYS A 354 -4.10 4.42 -23.60
N LYS A 355 -5.09 3.95 -22.83
CA LYS A 355 -6.50 4.37 -22.98
C LYS A 355 -7.12 4.94 -21.73
N ASN A 356 -6.41 4.93 -20.60
CA ASN A 356 -6.96 5.35 -19.31
C ASN A 356 -8.26 4.61 -18.99
N SER A 357 -8.26 3.28 -19.17
CA SER A 357 -9.45 2.44 -18.98
C SER A 357 -9.08 1.13 -18.31
N LEU A 358 -9.67 0.92 -17.13
CA LEU A 358 -9.65 -0.32 -16.39
C LEU A 358 -11.03 -0.97 -16.48
N ARG A 359 -11.06 -2.29 -16.59
CA ARG A 359 -12.26 -3.11 -16.57
C ARG A 359 -12.13 -4.20 -15.51
N ASN A 360 -13.19 -4.42 -14.75
CA ASN A 360 -13.29 -5.52 -13.80
C ASN A 360 -14.58 -6.29 -14.02
N TYR A 361 -14.49 -7.61 -13.89
CA TYR A 361 -15.63 -8.51 -13.87
C TYR A 361 -15.79 -9.09 -12.48
N ASN A 362 -17.02 -9.03 -11.97
CA ASN A 362 -17.40 -9.68 -10.73
C ASN A 362 -18.71 -10.46 -10.91
N ALA A 363 -18.94 -11.47 -10.10
CA ALA A 363 -20.11 -12.33 -10.25
C ALA A 363 -20.63 -12.85 -8.91
N ASP A 364 -21.93 -12.67 -8.70
CA ASP A 364 -22.66 -13.21 -7.57
C ASP A 364 -23.55 -14.39 -8.00
N TYR A 365 -24.02 -15.16 -7.02
CA TYR A 365 -24.96 -16.28 -7.22
C TYR A 365 -24.51 -17.28 -8.28
N ALA A 366 -23.22 -17.64 -8.27
CA ALA A 366 -22.59 -18.54 -9.24
C ALA A 366 -22.73 -18.04 -10.71
N GLY A 367 -22.73 -16.72 -10.91
CA GLY A 367 -22.82 -16.11 -12.23
C GLY A 367 -24.25 -15.78 -12.67
N ALA A 368 -25.26 -15.90 -11.79
CA ALA A 368 -26.61 -15.42 -12.10
C ALA A 368 -26.64 -13.90 -12.31
N LEU A 369 -25.83 -13.19 -11.53
CA LEU A 369 -25.68 -11.75 -11.59
C LEU A 369 -24.20 -11.42 -11.81
N MET A 370 -23.91 -10.77 -12.92
CA MET A 370 -22.56 -10.37 -13.29
C MET A 370 -22.45 -8.85 -13.30
N TYR A 371 -21.29 -8.34 -12.90
CA TYR A 371 -20.96 -6.92 -12.88
C TYR A 371 -19.78 -6.69 -13.81
N THR A 372 -19.90 -5.74 -14.73
CA THR A 372 -18.78 -5.20 -15.50
C THR A 372 -18.59 -3.75 -15.12
N THR A 373 -17.48 -3.45 -14.45
CA THR A 373 -17.16 -2.11 -13.97
C THR A 373 -16.03 -1.53 -14.78
N TYR A 374 -16.26 -0.35 -15.35
CA TYR A 374 -15.26 0.45 -16.05
C TYR A 374 -14.80 1.59 -15.14
N MET A 375 -13.49 1.80 -15.10
CA MET A 375 -12.85 2.82 -14.30
C MET A 375 -11.78 3.56 -15.10
N ALA A 376 -11.49 4.80 -14.72
CA ALA A 376 -10.44 5.63 -15.30
C ALA A 376 -9.76 6.47 -14.22
N ILE A 377 -8.50 6.86 -14.45
CA ILE A 377 -7.84 7.85 -13.59
C ILE A 377 -8.54 9.19 -13.79
N GLY A 378 -9.09 9.70 -12.69
CA GLY A 378 -9.75 11.00 -12.60
C GLY A 378 -8.78 12.15 -12.40
N SER A 379 -9.33 13.36 -12.41
CA SER A 379 -8.55 14.61 -12.27
C SER A 379 -7.85 14.78 -10.91
N GLN A 380 -8.25 14.00 -9.91
CA GLN A 380 -7.68 14.00 -8.57
C GLN A 380 -6.68 12.86 -8.33
N HIS A 381 -6.25 12.16 -9.40
CA HIS A 381 -5.35 11.00 -9.32
C HIS A 381 -5.92 9.86 -8.47
N SER A 382 -7.21 9.57 -8.67
CA SER A 382 -7.92 8.42 -8.11
C SER A 382 -8.64 7.68 -9.23
N LEU A 383 -8.92 6.39 -9.04
CA LEU A 383 -9.77 5.64 -9.96
C LEU A 383 -11.24 5.99 -9.76
N GLU A 384 -11.88 6.51 -10.80
CA GLU A 384 -13.29 6.87 -10.83
C GLU A 384 -14.07 5.83 -11.65
N ILE A 385 -15.21 5.37 -11.14
CA ILE A 385 -16.12 4.51 -11.92
C ILE A 385 -16.77 5.35 -13.01
N THR A 386 -16.54 4.97 -14.27
CA THR A 386 -17.14 5.59 -15.45
C THR A 386 -18.43 4.89 -15.86
N ALA A 387 -18.53 3.59 -15.63
CA ALA A 387 -19.75 2.80 -15.77
C ALA A 387 -19.71 1.53 -14.91
N SER A 388 -20.89 1.09 -14.46
CA SER A 388 -21.09 -0.21 -13.83
C SER A 388 -22.31 -0.85 -14.47
N ILE A 389 -22.08 -1.91 -15.24
CA ILE A 389 -23.13 -2.61 -15.97
C ILE A 389 -23.44 -3.92 -15.25
N GLU A 390 -24.71 -4.08 -14.90
CA GLU A 390 -25.24 -5.30 -14.27
C GLU A 390 -25.83 -6.19 -15.36
N THR A 391 -25.45 -7.46 -15.39
CA THR A 391 -25.98 -8.45 -16.34
C THR A 391 -26.66 -9.57 -15.58
N PHE A 392 -27.96 -9.68 -15.82
CA PHE A 392 -28.84 -10.66 -15.23
C PHE A 392 -28.93 -11.84 -16.18
N ASN A 393 -28.48 -13.00 -15.72
CA ASN A 393 -28.62 -14.26 -16.43
C ASN A 393 -29.90 -15.01 -16.00
N PHE A 394 -30.95 -14.29 -15.59
CA PHE A 394 -32.25 -14.81 -15.18
C PHE A 394 -33.35 -13.74 -15.35
N ASP A 395 -34.62 -14.16 -15.35
CA ASP A 395 -35.79 -13.28 -15.30
C ASP A 395 -35.99 -12.80 -13.85
N ASP A 396 -35.73 -11.52 -13.55
CA ASP A 396 -36.11 -10.89 -12.27
C ASP A 396 -37.62 -10.55 -12.29
N VAL A 397 -38.46 -11.57 -12.12
CA VAL A 397 -39.92 -11.49 -12.27
C VAL A 397 -40.52 -10.59 -11.20
N ASN A 398 -39.95 -10.59 -10.00
CA ASN A 398 -40.48 -9.83 -8.86
C ASN A 398 -39.75 -8.49 -8.62
N GLY A 399 -38.68 -8.19 -9.36
CA GLY A 399 -37.94 -6.93 -9.32
C GLY A 399 -37.08 -6.76 -8.07
N ASN A 400 -36.68 -7.85 -7.42
CA ASN A 400 -35.91 -7.82 -6.18
C ASN A 400 -34.38 -7.81 -6.41
N GLY A 401 -33.93 -8.09 -7.64
CA GLY A 401 -32.52 -8.12 -8.03
C GLY A 401 -31.75 -9.39 -7.61
N ILE A 402 -32.44 -10.44 -7.15
CA ILE A 402 -31.86 -11.63 -6.53
C ILE A 402 -32.54 -12.88 -7.12
N PRO A 403 -31.79 -13.87 -7.62
CA PRO A 403 -32.40 -15.08 -8.17
C PRO A 403 -33.13 -15.87 -7.06
N ASP A 404 -34.39 -16.23 -7.31
CA ASP A 404 -35.21 -17.06 -6.42
C ASP A 404 -35.83 -18.30 -7.11
N GLU A 405 -36.49 -19.15 -6.31
CA GLU A 405 -36.95 -20.48 -6.75
C GLU A 405 -37.89 -20.41 -7.97
N GLU A 406 -38.67 -19.34 -8.08
CA GLU A 406 -39.57 -19.08 -9.19
C GLU A 406 -38.85 -18.70 -10.50
N GLU A 407 -37.57 -18.31 -10.42
CA GLU A 407 -36.78 -17.77 -11.53
C GLU A 407 -35.70 -18.73 -12.03
N TYR A 408 -35.43 -19.82 -11.28
CA TYR A 408 -34.38 -20.80 -11.61
C TYR A 408 -34.53 -21.44 -13.00
N ASP A 409 -35.75 -21.57 -13.51
CA ASP A 409 -35.99 -22.13 -14.85
C ASP A 409 -35.43 -21.23 -15.98
N SER A 410 -35.26 -19.93 -15.73
CA SER A 410 -34.71 -18.96 -16.68
C SER A 410 -33.18 -18.85 -16.62
N MET A 411 -32.58 -19.35 -15.54
CA MET A 411 -31.19 -19.10 -15.20
C MET A 411 -30.22 -19.66 -16.24
N GLY A 412 -29.34 -18.80 -16.77
CA GLY A 412 -28.31 -19.14 -17.77
C GLY A 412 -28.82 -19.33 -19.20
N ASN A 413 -30.11 -19.13 -19.47
CA ASN A 413 -30.67 -19.31 -20.81
C ASN A 413 -30.46 -18.11 -21.74
N TYR A 414 -30.37 -16.91 -21.17
CA TYR A 414 -30.10 -15.64 -21.85
C TYR A 414 -29.60 -14.63 -20.81
N SER A 415 -29.24 -13.44 -21.27
CA SER A 415 -28.75 -12.34 -20.43
C SER A 415 -29.46 -11.04 -20.77
N VAL A 416 -29.67 -10.19 -19.76
CA VAL A 416 -30.14 -8.81 -19.93
C VAL A 416 -29.25 -7.88 -19.14
N SER A 417 -28.74 -6.84 -19.79
CA SER A 417 -27.79 -5.89 -19.20
C SER A 417 -28.44 -4.55 -18.88
N TYR A 418 -28.05 -3.97 -17.75
CA TYR A 418 -28.59 -2.73 -17.22
C TYR A 418 -27.46 -1.78 -16.83
N LEU A 419 -27.64 -0.50 -17.14
CA LEU A 419 -26.81 0.60 -16.65
C LEU A 419 -27.69 1.55 -15.87
N ASN A 420 -27.35 1.79 -14.60
CA ASN A 420 -28.15 2.63 -13.70
C ASN A 420 -29.64 2.22 -13.64
N GLY A 421 -29.90 0.91 -13.68
CA GLY A 421 -31.25 0.32 -13.65
C GLY A 421 -32.05 0.42 -14.97
N VAL A 422 -31.44 0.91 -16.05
CA VAL A 422 -32.06 0.97 -17.38
C VAL A 422 -31.44 -0.10 -18.26
N GLN A 423 -32.27 -0.91 -18.92
CA GLN A 423 -31.80 -1.92 -19.86
C GLN A 423 -31.04 -1.23 -20.99
N ILE A 424 -29.86 -1.74 -21.32
CA ILE A 424 -29.02 -1.24 -22.41
C ILE A 424 -28.91 -2.26 -23.54
N THR A 425 -28.60 -1.74 -24.72
CA THR A 425 -28.25 -2.52 -25.92
C THR A 425 -26.74 -2.77 -25.99
N ASP A 426 -26.33 -3.74 -26.81
CA ASP A 426 -24.91 -4.00 -27.08
C ASP A 426 -24.20 -2.75 -27.64
N GLU A 427 -24.87 -1.95 -28.48
CA GLU A 427 -24.29 -0.72 -29.06
C GLU A 427 -24.05 0.36 -27.98
N GLU A 428 -24.89 0.42 -26.94
CA GLU A 428 -24.67 1.30 -25.78
C GLU A 428 -23.56 0.77 -24.88
N TRP A 429 -23.47 -0.55 -24.69
CA TRP A 429 -22.37 -1.19 -23.96
C TRP A 429 -21.02 -0.89 -24.63
N ASP A 430 -20.93 -1.07 -25.95
CA ASP A 430 -19.71 -0.91 -26.73
C ASP A 430 -19.11 0.51 -26.64
N THR A 431 -19.88 1.50 -26.18
CA THR A 431 -19.37 2.87 -25.95
C THR A 431 -18.38 2.97 -24.78
N TYR A 432 -18.37 1.99 -23.88
CA TYR A 432 -17.46 1.92 -22.73
C TYR A 432 -16.21 1.10 -23.00
N GLU A 433 -16.21 0.28 -24.06
CA GLU A 433 -15.06 -0.52 -24.45
C GLU A 433 -13.96 0.37 -25.04
N ALA A 434 -12.76 0.26 -24.50
CA ALA A 434 -11.61 1.07 -24.92
C ALA A 434 -10.69 0.37 -25.95
N GLY A 435 -11.07 -0.82 -26.44
CA GLY A 435 -10.30 -1.61 -27.39
C GLY A 435 -9.89 -2.97 -26.80
N GLU A 436 -8.64 -3.37 -27.02
CA GLU A 436 -8.11 -4.59 -26.41
C GLU A 436 -7.83 -4.35 -24.92
N TYR A 437 -8.32 -5.26 -24.09
CA TYR A 437 -8.04 -5.31 -22.66
C TYR A 437 -7.11 -6.49 -22.38
N VAL A 438 -6.14 -6.26 -21.49
CA VAL A 438 -5.20 -7.27 -21.02
C VAL A 438 -5.24 -7.30 -19.50
N PHE A 439 -5.06 -8.47 -18.90
CA PHE A 439 -4.97 -8.59 -17.46
C PHE A 439 -3.79 -7.79 -16.92
N ILE A 440 -4.02 -7.10 -15.80
CA ILE A 440 -2.96 -6.56 -14.97
C ILE A 440 -2.34 -7.74 -14.23
N GLU A 441 -1.06 -8.00 -14.50
CA GLU A 441 -0.29 -9.09 -13.91
C GLU A 441 1.02 -8.56 -13.35
N THR A 442 1.49 -9.17 -12.26
CA THR A 442 2.83 -8.91 -11.71
C THR A 442 3.79 -10.02 -12.13
N VAL A 443 4.91 -9.66 -12.77
CA VAL A 443 5.79 -10.64 -13.42
C VAL A 443 7.27 -10.52 -13.04
N MET A 444 7.69 -9.35 -12.54
CA MET A 444 9.07 -9.05 -12.18
C MET A 444 9.32 -9.27 -10.68
N SER A 445 10.50 -9.79 -10.33
CA SER A 445 11.04 -9.64 -8.97
C SER A 445 11.40 -8.18 -8.67
N LEU A 446 11.70 -7.85 -7.42
CA LEU A 446 12.25 -6.54 -7.07
C LEU A 446 13.54 -6.24 -7.85
N GLU A 447 14.42 -7.23 -7.99
CA GLU A 447 15.71 -7.09 -8.68
C GLU A 447 15.52 -6.79 -10.17
N GLU A 448 14.55 -7.44 -10.81
CA GLU A 448 14.17 -7.20 -12.21
C GLU A 448 13.55 -5.81 -12.38
N LEU A 449 12.62 -5.41 -11.50
CA LEU A 449 12.06 -4.05 -11.50
C LEU A 449 13.17 -3.00 -11.34
N VAL A 450 14.07 -3.19 -10.38
CA VAL A 450 15.19 -2.27 -10.11
C VAL A 450 16.06 -2.11 -11.35
N ALA A 451 16.28 -3.16 -12.14
CA ALA A 451 17.04 -3.12 -13.38
C ALA A 451 16.29 -2.38 -14.51
N GLU A 452 14.97 -2.55 -14.62
CA GLU A 452 14.14 -1.81 -15.60
C GLU A 452 14.01 -0.31 -15.28
N LEU A 453 14.22 0.07 -14.02
CA LEU A 453 14.21 1.47 -13.58
C LEU A 453 15.58 2.16 -13.71
N GLU A 454 16.64 1.49 -14.18
CA GLU A 454 17.98 2.07 -14.45
C GLU A 454 18.07 2.61 -15.88
#